data_AF-A0A1S3DM16-F1
#
_entry.id   AF-A0A1S3DM16-F1
#
_cell.length_a   1.000
_cell.length_b   1.000
_cell.length_c   1.000
_cell.angle_alpha   90.00
_cell.angle_beta   90.00
_cell.angle_gamma   90.00
#
_symmetry.space_group_name_H-M   'P 1'
#
loop_
_entity.id
_entity.type
_entity.pdbx_description
1 polymer ?
#
loop_
_entity_poly.entity_id
_entity_poly.type
_entity_poly.pdbx_seq_one_letter_code
_entity_poly.pdbx_strand_id
1 'polypeptide(L)'
;MDLTLELSHQPPEEHIEESVRKWWVVHENCTVWTFLDDIPYSTCSTRMNKTIKLSDSLVIYTFNDKAFPETLNLISGKGIIGLYTTFVIVVHTFVRGAFTGISFKIMFDDMPNVDRVLQLCLDIYLVRESGELDLEEDLFAKLVFLYRSPETLVKWTRPPEEIPADEDPESNLPELSN
;
A
#
# COMPACT_ATOMS: atom_id res chain seq x y z
N MET A 1 23.83 -32.63 39.64
CA MET A 1 25.07 -31.95 39.22
C MET A 1 25.61 -31.31 40.46
N ASP A 2 26.68 -31.89 41.02
CA ASP A 2 27.26 -31.39 42.25
C ASP A 2 28.53 -30.62 41.89
N LEU A 3 28.68 -29.43 42.45
CA LEU A 3 29.85 -28.57 42.26
C LEU A 3 30.68 -28.57 43.55
N THR A 4 31.99 -28.66 43.42
CA THR A 4 32.93 -28.52 44.54
C THR A 4 33.78 -27.27 44.34
N LEU A 5 34.08 -26.60 45.45
CA LEU A 5 34.91 -25.39 45.50
C LEU A 5 36.22 -25.72 46.21
N GLU A 6 37.33 -25.46 45.55
CA GLU A 6 38.67 -25.67 46.08
C GLU A 6 39.43 -24.33 46.15
N LEU A 7 40.03 -24.03 47.31
CA LEU A 7 40.85 -22.84 47.49
C LEU A 7 42.29 -23.17 47.06
N SER A 8 42.66 -22.75 45.86
CA SER A 8 44.02 -22.91 45.33
C SER A 8 44.89 -21.72 45.75
N HIS A 9 46.19 -21.96 45.89
CA HIS A 9 47.18 -20.96 46.22
C HIS A 9 48.43 -21.13 45.36
N GLN A 10 49.13 -20.02 45.08
CA GLN A 10 50.38 -20.06 44.35
C GLN A 10 51.51 -20.61 45.25
N PRO A 11 52.35 -21.55 44.79
CA PRO A 11 53.54 -21.97 45.53
C PRO A 11 54.49 -20.78 45.73
N PRO A 12 55.20 -20.70 46.87
CA PRO A 12 56.09 -19.58 47.16
C PRO A 12 57.26 -19.55 46.16
N GLU A 13 57.46 -18.43 45.49
CA GLU A 13 58.65 -18.17 44.68
C GLU A 13 59.82 -17.81 45.60
N GLU A 14 60.98 -18.42 45.37
CA GLU A 14 62.10 -18.53 46.32
C GLU A 14 62.78 -17.19 46.69
N HIS A 15 62.34 -16.04 46.16
CA HIS A 15 63.03 -14.76 46.37
C HIS A 15 62.16 -13.52 46.63
N ILE A 16 60.84 -13.63 46.86
CA ILE A 16 60.03 -12.46 47.23
C ILE A 16 59.03 -12.84 48.34
N GLU A 17 59.22 -12.24 49.52
CA GLU A 17 58.30 -12.33 50.67
C GLU A 17 57.10 -11.38 50.44
N GLU A 18 56.32 -11.61 49.38
CA GLU A 18 55.11 -10.84 49.09
C GLU A 18 53.88 -11.74 48.83
N SER A 19 52.76 -11.28 49.38
CA SER A 19 51.39 -11.82 49.35
C SER A 19 51.14 -13.13 48.59
N VAL A 20 50.80 -14.21 49.33
CA VAL A 20 50.29 -15.45 48.74
C VAL A 20 48.97 -15.17 48.02
N ARG A 21 48.98 -15.24 46.68
CA ARG A 21 47.75 -15.16 45.87
C ARG A 21 46.94 -16.45 46.05
N LYS A 22 45.64 -16.27 46.34
CA LYS A 22 44.67 -17.36 46.49
C LYS A 22 43.49 -17.12 45.56
N TRP A 23 42.94 -18.17 44.97
CA TRP A 23 41.75 -18.11 44.13
C TRP A 23 40.89 -19.35 44.33
N TRP A 24 39.61 -19.24 43.99
CA TRP A 24 38.68 -20.36 44.02
C TRP A 24 38.68 -21.08 42.68
N VAL A 25 38.74 -22.40 42.72
CA VAL A 25 38.57 -23.28 41.58
C VAL A 25 37.25 -24.02 41.75
N VAL A 26 36.44 -24.02 40.71
CA VAL A 26 35.16 -24.75 40.67
C VAL A 26 35.40 -26.06 39.93
N HIS A 27 34.94 -27.16 40.51
CA HIS A 27 35.00 -28.47 39.89
C HIS A 27 33.62 -29.08 39.80
N GLU A 28 33.34 -29.72 38.67
CA GLU A 28 32.15 -30.54 38.49
C GLU A 28 32.42 -31.95 39.02
N ASN A 29 31.48 -32.46 39.81
CA ASN A 29 31.56 -33.80 40.35
C ASN A 29 30.92 -34.81 39.38
N CYS A 30 31.76 -35.57 38.68
CA CYS A 30 31.31 -36.61 37.74
C CYS A 30 30.97 -37.93 38.47
N THR A 31 30.13 -37.93 39.51
CA THR A 31 29.82 -39.15 40.30
C THR A 31 28.57 -39.89 39.84
N VAL A 32 27.65 -39.19 39.17
CA VAL A 32 26.37 -39.74 38.73
C VAL A 32 26.34 -39.68 37.21
N TRP A 33 25.99 -40.80 36.56
CA TRP A 33 25.73 -40.77 35.13
C TRP A 33 24.59 -39.79 34.88
N THR A 34 24.79 -38.85 33.97
CA THR A 34 23.69 -38.03 33.48
C THR A 34 23.71 -38.05 31.98
N PHE A 35 22.55 -37.84 31.35
CA PHE A 35 22.48 -37.72 29.89
C PHE A 35 23.36 -36.59 29.34
N LEU A 36 23.81 -35.67 30.20
CA LEU A 36 24.69 -34.56 29.87
C LEU A 36 26.13 -35.02 29.57
N ASP A 37 26.54 -36.20 30.04
CA ASP A 37 27.88 -36.75 29.80
C ASP A 37 28.08 -37.11 28.31
N ASP A 38 27.00 -37.42 27.61
CA ASP A 38 27.00 -37.81 26.19
C ASP A 38 26.84 -36.60 25.24
N ILE A 39 26.71 -35.39 25.77
CA ILE A 39 26.57 -34.17 24.96
C ILE A 39 27.95 -33.70 24.49
N PRO A 40 28.07 -33.19 23.24
CA PRO A 40 29.32 -32.62 22.76
C PRO A 40 29.88 -31.55 23.71
N TYR A 41 31.19 -31.58 23.93
CA TYR A 41 31.91 -30.68 24.84
C TYR A 41 31.61 -30.90 26.33
N SER A 42 31.02 -32.02 26.73
CA SER A 42 30.96 -32.41 28.13
C SER A 42 32.36 -32.57 28.75
N THR A 43 32.49 -32.19 30.01
CA THR A 43 33.69 -32.28 30.85
C THR A 43 33.77 -33.61 31.60
N CYS A 44 32.65 -34.34 31.67
CA CYS A 44 32.49 -35.66 32.24
C CYS A 44 32.14 -36.65 31.12
N SER A 45 32.79 -37.82 31.08
CA SER A 45 32.43 -38.89 30.15
C SER A 45 32.37 -40.24 30.87
N THR A 46 31.35 -41.04 30.54
CA THR A 46 31.16 -42.38 31.09
C THR A 46 31.72 -43.44 30.14
N ARG A 47 32.75 -44.18 30.57
CA ARG A 47 33.31 -45.32 29.81
C ARG A 47 33.43 -46.54 30.71
N MET A 48 32.88 -47.68 30.27
CA MET A 48 32.96 -48.97 31.01
C MET A 48 32.50 -48.85 32.48
N ASN A 49 31.29 -48.32 32.73
CA ASN A 49 30.72 -48.12 34.07
C ASN A 49 31.53 -47.23 35.02
N LYS A 50 32.45 -46.41 34.48
CA LYS A 50 33.22 -45.43 35.23
C LYS A 50 33.12 -44.07 34.56
N THR A 51 32.74 -43.06 35.34
CA THR A 51 32.78 -41.66 34.96
C THR A 51 34.20 -41.11 35.13
N ILE A 52 34.70 -40.40 34.12
CA ILE A 52 36.04 -39.80 34.11
C ILE A 52 35.91 -38.32 33.76
N LYS A 53 36.65 -37.48 34.49
CA LYS A 53 36.79 -36.06 34.21
C LYS A 53 37.81 -35.85 33.09
N LEU A 54 37.40 -35.14 32.03
CA LEU A 54 38.20 -34.88 30.83
C LEU A 54 38.92 -33.52 30.88
N SER A 55 38.36 -32.51 31.55
CA SER A 55 38.92 -31.16 31.64
C SER A 55 38.50 -30.42 32.94
N ASP A 56 39.24 -29.36 33.29
CA ASP A 56 38.97 -28.47 34.45
C ASP A 56 38.10 -27.25 34.10
N SER A 57 37.36 -27.30 32.99
CA SER A 57 36.46 -26.23 32.55
C SER A 57 35.03 -26.45 33.02
N LEU A 58 34.25 -25.39 33.20
CA LEU A 58 32.80 -25.46 33.44
C LEU A 58 32.06 -25.29 32.11
N VAL A 59 31.07 -26.16 31.82
CA VAL A 59 30.28 -26.11 30.58
C VAL A 59 28.84 -25.73 30.91
N ILE A 60 28.33 -24.68 30.26
CA ILE A 60 26.98 -24.16 30.49
C ILE A 60 26.20 -24.27 29.19
N TYR A 61 25.11 -25.04 29.22
CA TYR A 61 24.14 -25.10 28.12
C TYR A 61 23.07 -24.03 28.31
N THR A 62 22.91 -23.15 27.32
CA THR A 62 21.90 -22.09 27.34
C THR A 62 20.88 -22.30 26.24
N PHE A 63 19.60 -22.24 26.59
CA PHE A 63 18.49 -22.26 25.64
C PHE A 63 18.03 -20.81 25.46
N ASN A 64 18.35 -20.25 24.28
CA ASN A 64 18.01 -18.88 23.96
C ASN A 64 16.81 -18.87 23.02
N ASP A 65 15.69 -18.33 23.48
CA ASP A 65 14.54 -18.08 22.62
C ASP A 65 14.80 -16.93 21.67
N LYS A 66 14.22 -17.03 20.47
CA LYS A 66 14.27 -15.94 19.49
C LYS A 66 13.33 -14.83 19.94
N ALA A 67 13.90 -13.73 20.41
CA ALA A 67 13.16 -12.50 20.65
C ALA A 67 12.89 -11.79 19.31
N PHE A 68 11.63 -11.48 19.02
CA PHE A 68 11.28 -10.64 17.88
C PHE A 68 11.47 -9.16 18.25
N PRO A 69 12.04 -8.33 17.35
CA PRO A 69 12.17 -6.91 17.60
C PRO A 69 10.80 -6.26 17.75
N GLU A 70 10.68 -5.33 18.71
CA GLU A 70 9.41 -4.66 19.07
C GLU A 70 8.75 -3.96 17.87
N THR A 71 9.53 -3.51 16.89
CA THR A 71 9.05 -2.88 15.66
C THR A 71 8.17 -3.81 14.81
N LEU A 72 8.43 -5.13 14.82
CA LEU A 72 7.65 -6.10 14.07
C LEU A 72 6.36 -6.50 14.79
N ASN A 73 6.30 -6.37 16.12
CA ASN A 73 5.08 -6.64 16.90
C ASN A 73 3.97 -5.62 16.62
N LEU A 74 4.33 -4.38 16.30
CA LEU A 74 3.36 -3.34 15.92
C LEU A 74 2.67 -3.67 14.58
N ILE A 75 3.44 -4.20 13.63
CA ILE A 75 2.94 -4.58 12.30
C ILE A 75 2.14 -5.89 12.35
N SER A 76 2.62 -6.89 13.10
CA SER A 76 2.01 -8.22 13.15
C SER A 76 0.69 -8.27 13.93
N GLY A 77 0.50 -7.40 14.92
CA GLY A 77 -0.71 -7.39 15.76
C GLY A 77 -1.85 -6.53 15.21
N LYS A 78 -1.73 -5.20 15.37
CA LYS A 78 -2.79 -4.24 15.02
C LYS A 78 -2.55 -3.52 13.68
N GLY A 79 -1.35 -3.62 13.10
CA GLY A 79 -1.03 -2.99 11.83
C GLY A 79 -1.81 -3.57 10.65
N ILE A 80 -1.92 -4.90 10.57
CA ILE A 80 -2.59 -5.58 9.46
C ILE A 80 -4.08 -5.22 9.33
N ILE A 81 -4.78 -5.08 10.46
CA ILE A 81 -6.20 -4.68 10.45
C ILE A 81 -6.35 -3.21 10.01
N GLY A 82 -5.43 -2.33 10.40
CA GLY A 82 -5.39 -0.94 9.93
C GLY A 82 -5.11 -0.85 8.43
N LEU A 83 -4.17 -1.65 7.92
CA LEU A 83 -3.85 -1.72 6.50
C LEU A 83 -5.04 -2.21 5.68
N TYR A 84 -5.74 -3.26 6.14
CA TYR A 84 -6.92 -3.78 5.46
C TYR A 84 -8.05 -2.74 5.43
N THR A 85 -8.35 -2.12 6.56
CA THR A 85 -9.44 -1.14 6.64
C THR A 85 -9.16 0.11 5.81
N THR A 86 -7.94 0.64 5.84
CA THR A 86 -7.53 1.79 5.02
C THR A 86 -7.62 1.48 3.53
N PHE A 87 -7.12 0.32 3.09
CA PHE A 87 -7.21 -0.10 1.69
C PHE A 87 -8.67 -0.20 1.23
N VAL A 88 -9.53 -0.84 2.02
CA VAL A 88 -10.97 -0.98 1.70
C VAL A 88 -11.66 0.39 1.63
N ILE A 89 -11.35 1.31 2.54
CA ILE A 89 -11.89 2.69 2.52
C ILE A 89 -11.45 3.44 1.27
N VAL A 90 -10.18 3.31 0.85
CA VAL A 90 -9.67 3.94 -0.36
C VAL A 90 -10.42 3.42 -1.59
N VAL A 91 -10.57 2.10 -1.72
CA VAL A 91 -11.32 1.50 -2.84
C VAL A 91 -12.78 1.96 -2.81
N HIS A 92 -13.43 1.94 -1.66
CA HIS A 92 -14.81 2.42 -1.50
C HIS A 92 -14.95 3.90 -1.90
N THR A 93 -14.00 4.74 -1.48
CA THR A 93 -14.01 6.18 -1.80
C THR A 93 -13.80 6.40 -3.29
N PHE A 94 -12.92 5.64 -3.93
CA PHE A 94 -12.71 5.69 -5.37
C PHE A 94 -13.98 5.29 -6.14
N VAL A 95 -14.57 4.15 -5.78
CA VAL A 95 -15.82 3.66 -6.39
C VAL A 95 -16.94 4.68 -6.21
N ARG A 96 -17.13 5.21 -4.98
CA ARG A 96 -18.10 6.27 -4.72
C ARG A 96 -17.82 7.50 -5.58
N GLY A 97 -16.57 7.92 -5.71
CA GLY A 97 -16.17 9.06 -6.55
C GLY A 97 -16.58 8.90 -8.00
N ALA A 98 -16.38 7.71 -8.59
CA ALA A 98 -16.77 7.42 -9.97
C ALA A 98 -18.29 7.58 -10.21
N PHE A 99 -19.12 7.23 -9.22
CA PHE A 99 -20.57 7.34 -9.34
C PHE A 99 -21.14 8.69 -8.89
N THR A 100 -20.45 9.45 -8.02
CA THR A 100 -21.00 10.68 -7.39
C THR A 100 -21.01 11.90 -8.33
N GLY A 101 -20.60 11.75 -9.59
CA GLY A 101 -20.58 12.83 -10.59
C GLY A 101 -21.52 12.64 -11.79
N ILE A 102 -22.18 11.49 -11.92
CA ILE A 102 -22.90 11.13 -13.16
C ILE A 102 -24.04 12.12 -13.44
N SER A 103 -24.78 12.54 -12.40
CA SER A 103 -25.90 13.47 -12.56
C SER A 103 -25.50 14.84 -13.12
N PHE A 104 -24.30 15.32 -12.81
CA PHE A 104 -23.80 16.59 -13.35
C PHE A 104 -23.40 16.47 -14.83
N LYS A 105 -23.07 15.26 -15.29
CA LYS A 105 -22.66 15.00 -16.67
C LYS A 105 -23.84 14.76 -17.61
N ILE A 106 -25.01 14.37 -17.08
CA ILE A 106 -26.25 14.11 -17.85
C ILE A 106 -26.53 15.22 -18.87
N MET A 107 -26.44 16.49 -18.48
CA MET A 107 -26.73 17.62 -19.38
C MET A 107 -25.81 17.71 -20.60
N PHE A 108 -24.62 17.12 -20.52
CA PHE A 108 -23.62 17.11 -21.60
C PHE A 108 -23.56 15.77 -22.33
N ASP A 109 -23.96 14.66 -21.69
CA ASP A 109 -23.98 13.33 -22.31
C ASP A 109 -25.28 13.10 -23.11
N ASP A 110 -26.43 13.58 -22.63
CA ASP A 110 -27.75 13.28 -23.19
C ASP A 110 -28.23 14.35 -24.21
N MET A 111 -27.35 14.81 -25.09
CA MET A 111 -27.70 15.77 -26.16
C MET A 111 -28.29 15.06 -27.40
N PRO A 112 -29.49 15.43 -27.90
CA PRO A 112 -30.15 14.69 -28.97
C PRO A 112 -29.47 14.80 -30.35
N ASN A 113 -28.94 15.97 -30.72
CA ASN A 113 -28.12 16.14 -31.93
C ASN A 113 -26.99 17.16 -31.65
N VAL A 114 -25.74 16.70 -31.76
CA VAL A 114 -24.52 17.49 -31.46
C VAL A 114 -23.89 18.15 -32.68
N ASP A 115 -24.40 17.92 -33.89
CA ASP A 115 -23.78 18.36 -35.15
C ASP A 115 -23.61 19.88 -35.22
N ARG A 116 -24.60 20.64 -34.72
CA ARG A 116 -24.54 22.11 -34.69
C ARG A 116 -23.48 22.64 -33.74
N VAL A 117 -23.25 21.95 -32.61
CA VAL A 117 -22.21 22.32 -31.64
C VAL A 117 -20.84 21.95 -32.20
N LEU A 118 -20.74 20.78 -32.84
CA LEU A 118 -19.54 20.34 -33.54
C LEU A 118 -19.16 21.32 -34.65
N GLN A 119 -20.12 21.75 -35.46
CA GLN A 119 -19.90 22.74 -36.51
C GLN A 119 -19.38 24.05 -35.94
N LEU A 120 -19.95 24.56 -34.84
CA LEU A 120 -19.42 25.75 -34.17
C LEU A 120 -17.95 25.57 -33.72
N CYS A 121 -17.59 24.40 -33.19
CA CYS A 121 -16.20 24.10 -32.83
C CYS A 121 -15.28 24.05 -34.06
N LEU A 122 -15.76 23.54 -35.19
CA LEU A 122 -15.03 23.53 -36.45
C LEU A 122 -14.89 24.93 -37.05
N ASP A 123 -15.92 25.77 -36.96
CA ASP A 123 -15.86 27.17 -37.41
C ASP A 123 -14.82 27.95 -36.60
N ILE A 124 -14.77 27.76 -35.27
CA ILE A 124 -13.73 28.35 -34.41
C ILE A 124 -12.34 27.87 -34.85
N TYR A 125 -12.19 26.57 -35.15
CA TYR A 125 -10.92 26.01 -35.62
C TYR A 125 -10.47 26.65 -36.94
N LEU A 126 -11.38 26.79 -37.91
CA LEU A 126 -11.11 27.39 -39.21
C LEU A 126 -10.74 28.87 -39.10
N VAL A 127 -11.45 29.65 -38.28
CA VAL A 127 -11.19 31.08 -38.07
C VAL A 127 -9.85 31.32 -37.38
N ARG A 128 -9.46 30.41 -36.47
CA ARG A 128 -8.13 30.42 -35.87
C ARG A 128 -7.04 30.14 -36.91
N GLU A 129 -7.28 29.22 -37.85
CA GLU A 129 -6.34 28.91 -38.94
C GLU A 129 -6.20 30.07 -39.94
N SER A 130 -7.30 30.80 -40.21
CA SER A 130 -7.27 31.99 -41.07
C SER A 130 -6.70 33.23 -40.38
N GLY A 131 -6.52 33.20 -39.05
CA GLY A 131 -5.92 34.28 -38.25
C GLY A 131 -6.86 35.46 -37.98
N GLU A 132 -8.18 35.28 -38.09
CA GLU A 132 -9.18 36.33 -37.86
C GLU A 132 -9.68 36.30 -36.40
N LEU A 133 -8.85 36.84 -35.51
CA LEU A 133 -9.01 36.70 -34.05
C LEU A 133 -10.27 37.36 -33.48
N ASP A 134 -10.72 38.49 -34.04
CA ASP A 134 -11.94 39.17 -33.57
C ASP A 134 -13.17 38.25 -33.75
N LEU A 135 -13.25 37.54 -34.88
CA LEU A 135 -14.34 36.60 -35.16
C LEU A 135 -14.23 35.33 -34.29
N GLU A 136 -13.00 34.90 -33.98
CA GLU A 136 -12.76 33.79 -33.05
C GLU A 136 -13.33 34.10 -31.65
N GLU A 137 -13.09 35.30 -31.14
CA GLU A 137 -13.59 35.76 -29.84
C GLU A 137 -15.12 35.74 -29.79
N ASP A 138 -15.79 36.22 -30.84
CA ASP A 138 -17.25 36.22 -30.94
C ASP A 138 -17.83 34.81 -30.97
N LEU A 139 -17.25 33.91 -31.77
CA LEU A 139 -17.67 32.51 -31.85
C LEU A 139 -17.42 31.77 -30.53
N PHE A 140 -16.30 32.03 -29.87
CA PHE A 140 -15.99 31.46 -28.56
C PHE A 140 -16.95 31.97 -27.47
N ALA A 141 -17.30 33.25 -27.47
CA ALA A 141 -18.30 33.81 -26.56
C ALA A 141 -19.66 33.12 -26.72
N LYS A 142 -20.06 32.83 -27.97
CA LYS A 142 -21.28 32.06 -28.28
C LYS A 142 -21.22 30.64 -27.71
N LEU A 143 -20.08 29.95 -27.82
CA LEU A 143 -19.87 28.63 -27.24
C LEU A 143 -19.98 28.65 -25.71
N VAL A 144 -19.32 29.61 -25.05
CA VAL A 144 -19.38 29.77 -23.58
C VAL A 144 -20.81 30.07 -23.13
N PHE A 145 -21.52 30.95 -23.83
CA PHE A 145 -22.92 31.27 -23.52
C PHE A 145 -23.82 30.03 -23.60
N LEU A 146 -23.64 29.22 -24.64
CA LEU A 146 -24.37 27.97 -24.84
C LEU A 146 -24.15 26.98 -23.68
N TYR A 147 -22.90 26.76 -23.27
CA TYR A 147 -22.56 25.85 -22.17
C TYR A 147 -22.93 26.39 -20.78
N ARG A 148 -23.16 27.70 -20.63
CA ARG A 148 -23.59 28.32 -19.37
C ARG A 148 -25.07 28.11 -19.05
N SER A 149 -25.91 27.84 -20.06
CA SER A 149 -27.35 27.67 -19.90
C SER A 149 -27.83 26.35 -20.51
N PRO A 150 -28.18 25.33 -19.68
CA PRO A 150 -28.63 24.03 -20.19
C PRO A 150 -29.94 24.15 -20.98
N GLU A 151 -30.76 25.18 -20.72
CA GLU A 151 -31.98 25.44 -21.48
C GLU A 151 -31.72 25.83 -22.93
N THR A 152 -30.65 26.61 -23.19
CA THR A 152 -30.27 26.96 -24.57
C THR A 152 -29.55 25.81 -25.25
N LEU A 153 -28.73 25.06 -24.52
CA LEU A 153 -28.06 23.87 -25.03
C LEU A 153 -29.05 22.81 -25.54
N VAL A 154 -30.13 22.52 -24.80
CA VAL A 154 -31.17 21.57 -25.24
C VAL A 154 -31.94 22.09 -26.45
N LYS A 155 -32.29 23.37 -26.49
CA LYS A 155 -32.99 23.97 -27.64
C LYS A 155 -32.11 23.95 -28.90
N TRP A 156 -30.82 24.19 -28.74
CA TRP A 156 -29.85 24.22 -29.84
C TRP A 156 -29.60 22.83 -30.42
N THR A 157 -29.58 21.80 -29.57
CA THR A 157 -29.31 20.41 -29.97
C THR A 157 -30.56 19.65 -30.45
N ARG A 158 -31.75 20.30 -30.47
CA ARG A 158 -32.98 19.67 -30.94
C ARG A 158 -32.87 19.26 -32.43
N PRO A 159 -33.32 18.04 -32.80
CA PRO A 159 -33.38 17.64 -34.19
C PRO A 159 -34.20 18.64 -35.03
N PRO A 160 -33.85 18.85 -36.31
CA PRO A 160 -34.73 19.56 -37.23
C PRO A 160 -36.09 18.85 -37.27
N GLU A 161 -37.17 19.62 -37.26
CA GLU A 161 -38.52 19.08 -37.44
C GLU A 161 -38.60 18.55 -38.89
N GLU A 162 -38.75 17.24 -39.04
CA GLU A 162 -39.03 16.63 -40.35
C GLU A 162 -40.40 17.14 -40.78
N ILE A 163 -40.43 18.07 -41.75
CA ILE A 163 -41.67 18.47 -42.41
C ILE A 163 -42.23 17.20 -43.05
N PRO A 164 -43.39 16.68 -42.63
CA PRO A 164 -43.97 15.51 -43.28
C PRO A 164 -44.22 15.85 -44.75
N ALA A 165 -43.82 14.95 -45.64
CA ALA A 165 -43.81 15.13 -47.09
C ALA A 165 -45.21 15.26 -47.74
N ASP A 166 -46.27 15.45 -46.95
CA ASP A 166 -47.67 15.39 -47.38
C ASP A 166 -48.36 16.76 -47.46
N GLU A 167 -47.68 17.88 -47.15
CA GLU A 167 -48.23 19.22 -47.42
C GLU A 167 -47.84 19.70 -48.81
N ASP A 168 -48.64 19.30 -49.80
CA ASP A 168 -48.61 19.81 -51.16
C ASP A 168 -49.03 21.30 -51.16
N PRO A 169 -48.13 22.25 -51.50
CA PRO A 169 -48.40 23.69 -51.42
C PRO A 169 -49.43 24.19 -52.44
N GLU A 170 -49.84 23.34 -53.39
CA GLU A 170 -50.81 23.67 -54.45
C GLU A 170 -52.26 23.73 -53.96
N SER A 171 -52.56 23.21 -52.76
CA SER A 171 -53.95 23.10 -52.24
C SER A 171 -54.55 24.42 -51.70
N ASN A 172 -53.74 25.49 -51.58
CA ASN A 172 -54.18 26.80 -51.08
C ASN A 172 -54.31 27.88 -52.16
N LEU A 173 -54.24 27.53 -53.45
CA LEU A 173 -54.58 28.49 -54.50
C LEU A 173 -56.12 28.61 -54.62
N PRO A 174 -56.70 29.81 -54.47
CA PRO A 174 -58.12 30.00 -54.74
C PRO A 174 -58.37 29.72 -56.22
N GLU A 175 -59.19 28.71 -56.51
CA GLU A 175 -59.66 28.42 -57.87
C GLU A 175 -60.32 29.68 -58.46
N LEU A 176 -59.61 30.30 -59.41
CA LEU A 176 -60.20 31.29 -60.31
C LEU A 176 -60.87 30.54 -61.45
N SER A 177 -62.20 30.44 -61.44
CA SER A 177 -62.96 30.41 -62.70
C SER A 177 -64.44 30.76 -62.55
N ASN A 178 -64.81 31.80 -63.33
CA ASN A 178 -66.05 32.10 -64.05
C ASN A 178 -67.34 32.46 -63.29
#